data_AF-A0A1F8TID0-F1
#
_entry.id   AF-A0A1F8TID0-F1
#
_cell.length_a   1.000
_cell.length_b   1.000
_cell.length_c   1.000
_cell.angle_alpha   90.00
_cell.angle_beta   90.00
_cell.angle_gamma   90.00
#
_symmetry.space_group_name_H-M   'P 1'
#
loop_
_entity.id
_entity.type
_entity.pdbx_description
1 polymer ?
#
loop_
_entity_poly.entity_id
_entity_poly.type
_entity_poly.pdbx_seq_one_letter_code
_entity_poly.pdbx_strand_id
1 'polypeptide(L)'
;MTKHEGALPPQTPDVATPLVSEATRRRAEADLGEWERTEVAGFLARQPERREEFRTESGIPLRRTYTPADVAATAWEDIGLPGREPFTRGPYPTMYRARHWTMRQIAGYGSPTDTNERFKSLLRFGQTGLSVDFDMPTLMGYDSDDEMSEGEVGREGVAIDVLDDMVALFDGIDLEATSVSMTINPTAWILLAMYVAVAESRGGDLRRLSGTIQNDILKEYVAQKEWIYPIRPSMRIVRDTITFSARHLPRYNPINISGYHISEAGANAVQEVAFTLANAIAYVEEVTRAGIDVDEFAPRLSFYFIAQRDLFEEVAKFRAARRVWSRTMRERFGAKDPASLRIRFHCQTAAASLTKAQPYNNVVRTALQALAGVLGGAQSLHTNGLDEAYAIPTESAMKLALRTQQIIAEETGVASVVDP
;
A
#
# COMPACT_ATOMS: atom_id res chain seq x y z
N MET A 1 -38.30 -20.46 -1.05
CA MET A 1 -37.35 -20.37 0.09
C MET A 1 -37.33 -18.94 0.58
N THR A 2 -37.89 -18.72 1.75
CA THR A 2 -38.13 -17.44 2.41
C THR A 2 -36.82 -16.73 2.77
N LYS A 3 -36.68 -15.46 2.39
CA LYS A 3 -35.62 -14.57 2.87
C LYS A 3 -35.89 -14.23 4.33
N HIS A 4 -35.03 -14.67 5.23
CA HIS A 4 -34.97 -14.13 6.59
C HIS A 4 -34.18 -12.82 6.55
N GLU A 5 -34.89 -11.70 6.51
CA GLU A 5 -34.36 -10.40 6.95
C GLU A 5 -34.34 -10.40 8.48
N GLY A 6 -33.20 -10.77 9.05
CA GLY A 6 -32.93 -10.54 10.47
C GLY A 6 -32.48 -9.10 10.64
N ALA A 7 -33.38 -8.23 11.11
CA ALA A 7 -33.01 -6.91 11.61
C ALA A 7 -32.01 -7.09 12.77
N LEU A 8 -30.84 -6.46 12.66
CA LEU A 8 -29.87 -6.39 13.75
C LEU A 8 -30.51 -5.68 14.95
N PRO A 9 -30.41 -6.23 16.17
CA PRO A 9 -30.98 -5.58 17.35
C PRO A 9 -30.29 -4.24 17.61
N PRO A 10 -30.99 -3.27 18.23
CA PRO A 10 -30.42 -1.96 18.54
C PRO A 10 -29.23 -2.13 19.49
N GLN A 11 -28.09 -1.55 19.12
CA GLN A 11 -26.89 -1.52 19.97
C GLN A 11 -27.21 -0.74 21.26
N THR A 12 -27.14 -1.44 22.39
CA THR A 12 -27.07 -0.84 23.73
C THR A 12 -25.89 0.11 23.82
N PRO A 13 -25.94 1.17 24.65
CA PRO A 13 -24.86 2.17 24.73
C PRO A 13 -23.52 1.50 25.04
N ASP A 14 -22.55 1.73 24.14
CA ASP A 14 -21.22 1.10 24.08
C ASP A 14 -20.44 1.25 25.39
N VAL A 15 -20.40 0.17 26.19
CA VAL A 15 -19.31 -0.01 27.15
C VAL A 15 -18.21 -0.75 26.41
N ALA A 16 -17.13 -0.04 26.07
CA ALA A 16 -15.94 -0.62 25.44
C ALA A 16 -15.47 -1.86 26.21
N THR A 17 -15.28 -2.99 25.52
CA THR A 17 -14.90 -4.24 26.16
C THR A 17 -13.40 -4.21 26.43
N PRO A 18 -12.95 -4.30 27.69
CA PRO A 18 -11.52 -4.28 27.99
C PRO A 18 -10.82 -5.56 27.51
N LEU A 19 -9.61 -5.43 26.97
CA LEU A 19 -8.79 -6.58 26.54
C LEU A 19 -8.25 -7.41 27.71
N VAL A 20 -8.11 -6.79 28.88
CA VAL A 20 -7.47 -7.37 30.05
C VAL A 20 -8.33 -7.14 31.28
N SER A 21 -8.39 -8.12 32.17
CA SER A 21 -9.08 -7.93 33.45
C SER A 21 -8.30 -6.96 34.33
N GLU A 22 -9.01 -6.20 35.17
CA GLU A 22 -8.39 -5.29 36.14
C GLU A 22 -7.43 -6.05 37.09
N ALA A 23 -7.76 -7.29 37.45
CA ALA A 23 -6.88 -8.14 38.26
C ALA A 23 -5.58 -8.49 37.54
N THR A 24 -5.65 -8.87 36.25
CA THR A 24 -4.48 -9.15 35.42
C THR A 24 -3.61 -7.91 35.26
N ARG A 25 -4.24 -6.76 35.00
CA ARG A 25 -3.55 -5.47 34.88
C ARG A 25 -2.75 -5.15 36.14
N ARG A 26 -3.41 -5.15 37.31
CA ARG A 26 -2.75 -4.82 38.60
C ARG A 26 -1.60 -5.76 38.92
N ARG A 27 -1.76 -7.05 38.63
CA ARG A 27 -0.69 -8.04 38.81
C ARG A 27 0.50 -7.73 37.90
N ALA A 28 0.26 -7.47 36.62
CA ALA A 28 1.32 -7.11 35.68
C ALA A 28 2.05 -5.81 36.08
N GLU A 29 1.33 -4.79 36.55
CA GLU A 29 1.94 -3.54 37.06
C GLU A 29 2.81 -3.79 38.30
N ALA A 30 2.34 -4.62 39.24
CA ALA A 30 3.11 -4.97 40.44
C ALA A 30 4.36 -5.79 40.11
N ASP A 31 4.22 -6.85 39.31
CA ASP A 31 5.31 -7.73 38.90
C ASP A 31 6.38 -6.94 38.10
N LEU A 32 5.96 -6.05 37.18
CA LEU A 32 6.87 -5.19 36.43
C LEU A 32 7.66 -4.26 37.36
N GLY A 33 6.98 -3.61 38.31
CA GLY A 33 7.63 -2.70 39.25
C GLY A 33 8.60 -3.41 40.20
N GLU A 34 8.30 -4.65 40.62
CA GLU A 34 9.25 -5.48 41.38
C GLU A 34 10.47 -5.81 40.53
N TRP A 35 10.26 -6.39 39.34
CA TRP A 35 11.31 -6.79 38.39
C TRP A 35 12.27 -5.65 38.04
N GLU A 36 11.75 -4.43 37.88
CA GLU A 36 12.58 -3.23 37.63
C GLU A 36 13.51 -2.90 38.80
N ARG A 37 13.06 -3.08 40.05
CA ARG A 37 13.84 -2.82 41.26
C ARG A 37 14.83 -3.94 41.61
N THR A 38 14.58 -5.16 41.14
CA THR A 38 15.39 -6.34 41.47
C THR A 38 16.28 -6.77 40.31
N GLU A 39 15.76 -7.53 39.35
CA GLU A 39 16.54 -8.13 38.27
C GLU A 39 17.15 -7.07 37.36
N VAL A 40 16.37 -6.08 36.92
CA VAL A 40 16.85 -5.03 36.01
C VAL A 40 17.92 -4.19 36.68
N ALA A 41 17.67 -3.68 37.89
CA ALA A 41 18.66 -2.90 38.63
C ALA A 41 19.96 -3.69 38.84
N GLY A 42 19.85 -4.98 39.20
CA GLY A 42 21.00 -5.86 39.37
C GLY A 42 21.80 -6.08 38.09
N PHE A 43 21.13 -6.20 36.93
CA PHE A 43 21.80 -6.32 35.64
C PHE A 43 22.42 -5.00 35.17
N LEU A 44 21.70 -3.87 35.30
CA LEU A 44 22.20 -2.54 34.90
C LEU A 44 23.45 -2.12 35.67
N ALA A 45 23.57 -2.52 36.94
CA ALA A 45 24.78 -2.27 37.73
C ALA A 45 26.03 -3.00 37.17
N ARG A 46 25.84 -4.11 36.45
CA ARG A 46 26.91 -4.89 35.82
C ARG A 46 27.15 -4.48 34.37
N GLN A 47 26.07 -4.22 33.65
CA GLN A 47 26.08 -3.91 32.23
C GLN A 47 24.96 -2.91 31.93
N PRO A 48 25.29 -1.63 31.71
CA PRO A 48 24.29 -0.65 31.31
C PRO A 48 23.76 -0.98 29.91
N GLU A 49 22.56 -0.49 29.63
CA GLU A 49 22.01 -0.56 28.28
C GLU A 49 22.81 0.31 27.30
N ARG A 50 22.68 -0.01 26.01
CA ARG A 50 23.40 0.69 24.94
C ARG A 50 22.99 2.16 24.79
N ARG A 51 21.81 2.53 25.31
CA ARG A 51 21.22 3.87 25.27
C ARG A 51 20.38 4.05 26.53
N GLU A 52 20.26 5.28 26.99
CA GLU A 52 19.35 5.62 28.10
C GLU A 52 17.88 5.55 27.67
N GLU A 53 17.59 5.87 26.40
CA GLU A 53 16.26 5.80 25.81
C GLU A 53 16.30 5.08 24.47
N PHE A 54 15.30 4.22 24.25
CA PHE A 54 15.03 3.58 22.97
C PHE A 54 13.80 4.21 22.33
N ARG A 55 13.86 4.44 21.03
CA ARG A 55 12.78 5.04 20.25
C ARG A 55 12.63 4.32 18.93
N THR A 56 11.41 4.32 18.39
CA THR A 56 11.16 3.95 16.99
C THR A 56 11.80 4.95 16.03
N GLU A 57 11.76 4.67 14.73
CA GLU A 57 12.26 5.62 13.71
C GLU A 57 11.45 6.92 13.67
N SER A 58 10.16 6.89 14.01
CA SER A 58 9.36 8.12 14.19
C SER A 58 9.60 8.85 15.53
N GLY A 59 10.50 8.33 16.38
CA GLY A 59 10.83 8.94 17.66
C GLY A 59 9.85 8.60 18.79
N ILE A 60 9.00 7.58 18.63
CA ILE A 60 8.08 7.13 19.69
C ILE A 60 8.90 6.41 20.78
N PRO A 61 8.83 6.82 22.06
CA PRO A 61 9.55 6.15 23.14
C PRO A 61 9.12 4.68 23.29
N LEU A 62 10.12 3.80 23.35
CA LEU A 62 9.94 2.37 23.55
C LEU A 62 10.26 2.00 25.00
N ARG A 63 9.39 1.17 25.58
CA ARG A 63 9.66 0.54 26.88
C ARG A 63 10.57 -0.66 26.69
N ARG A 64 11.27 -1.05 27.77
CA ARG A 64 12.10 -2.27 27.81
C ARG A 64 11.29 -3.53 27.53
N THR A 65 10.05 -3.58 28.01
CA THR A 65 9.08 -4.65 27.75
C THR A 65 7.66 -4.09 27.82
N TYR A 66 6.72 -4.79 27.18
CA TYR A 66 5.29 -4.47 27.20
C TYR A 66 4.51 -5.61 27.84
N THR A 67 3.47 -5.28 28.58
CA THR A 67 2.68 -6.16 29.43
C THR A 67 1.18 -5.98 29.13
N PRO A 68 0.30 -6.84 29.67
CA PRO A 68 -1.15 -6.61 29.61
C PRO A 68 -1.59 -5.22 30.10
N ALA A 69 -0.86 -4.58 31.01
CA ALA A 69 -1.18 -3.25 31.50
C ALA A 69 -1.06 -2.17 30.42
N ASP A 70 -0.15 -2.34 29.46
CA ASP A 70 0.12 -1.36 28.40
C ASP A 70 -0.97 -1.29 27.33
N VAL A 71 -1.80 -2.34 27.23
CA VAL A 71 -2.93 -2.41 26.29
C VAL A 71 -4.28 -2.25 27.00
N ALA A 72 -4.31 -2.00 28.31
CA ALA A 72 -5.54 -1.95 29.10
C ALA A 72 -6.51 -0.84 28.67
N ALA A 73 -6.00 0.24 28.08
CA ALA A 73 -6.82 1.32 27.53
C ALA A 73 -7.36 1.04 26.11
N THR A 74 -6.90 -0.04 25.46
CA THR A 74 -7.39 -0.44 24.13
C THR A 74 -8.63 -1.31 24.29
N ALA A 75 -9.71 -0.92 23.63
CA ALA A 75 -10.95 -1.69 23.58
C ALA A 75 -10.83 -2.89 22.64
N TRP A 76 -11.54 -3.99 22.92
CA TRP A 76 -11.62 -5.13 22.00
C TRP A 76 -12.21 -4.72 20.66
N GLU A 77 -13.17 -3.80 20.64
CA GLU A 77 -13.81 -3.28 19.43
C GLU A 77 -12.80 -2.58 18.51
N ASP A 78 -11.71 -2.04 19.06
CA ASP A 78 -10.63 -1.40 18.31
C ASP A 78 -9.63 -2.39 17.70
N ILE A 79 -9.67 -3.65 18.14
CA ILE A 79 -8.86 -4.74 17.62
C ILE A 79 -9.75 -5.60 16.72
N GLY A 80 -10.78 -6.21 17.27
CA GLY A 80 -11.82 -6.92 16.57
C GLY A 80 -11.33 -8.16 15.82
N LEU A 81 -11.98 -8.45 14.70
CA LEU A 81 -11.71 -9.59 13.83
C LEU A 81 -11.38 -9.13 12.41
N PRO A 82 -10.55 -9.87 11.66
CA PRO A 82 -10.25 -9.54 10.27
C PRO A 82 -11.52 -9.53 9.42
N GLY A 83 -11.59 -8.60 8.46
CA GLY A 83 -12.76 -8.43 7.59
C GLY A 83 -13.98 -7.80 8.28
N ARG A 84 -13.85 -7.31 9.51
CA ARG A 84 -14.87 -6.52 10.21
C ARG A 84 -14.30 -5.18 10.64
N GLU A 85 -15.15 -4.16 10.65
CA GLU A 85 -14.82 -2.84 11.19
C GLU A 85 -14.27 -2.97 12.62
N PRO A 86 -13.19 -2.24 12.97
CA PRO A 86 -12.48 -1.21 12.19
C PRO A 86 -11.31 -1.72 11.35
N PHE A 87 -11.32 -3.01 10.99
CA PHE A 87 -10.37 -3.68 10.09
C PHE A 87 -8.92 -3.66 10.55
N THR A 88 -8.65 -3.40 11.83
CA THR A 88 -7.29 -3.38 12.40
C THR A 88 -6.51 -4.64 12.02
N ARG A 89 -7.14 -5.82 12.16
CA ARG A 89 -6.56 -7.14 11.86
C ARG A 89 -6.59 -7.54 10.37
N GLY A 90 -7.00 -6.64 9.48
CA GLY A 90 -6.98 -6.85 8.03
C GLY A 90 -8.34 -6.65 7.35
N PRO A 91 -8.35 -6.29 6.05
CA PRO A 91 -9.58 -5.96 5.31
C PRO A 91 -10.42 -7.16 4.86
N TYR A 92 -9.89 -8.39 4.97
CA TYR A 92 -10.57 -9.61 4.53
C TYR A 92 -10.58 -10.65 5.66
N PRO A 93 -11.64 -11.46 5.81
CA PRO A 93 -11.76 -12.39 6.93
C PRO A 93 -10.76 -13.56 6.91
N THR A 94 -10.29 -13.94 5.72
CA THR A 94 -9.40 -15.10 5.54
C THR A 94 -7.97 -14.71 5.18
N MET A 95 -7.72 -13.45 4.82
CA MET A 95 -6.43 -12.92 4.37
C MET A 95 -5.63 -13.95 3.54
N TYR A 96 -4.38 -14.22 3.92
CA TYR A 96 -3.44 -15.04 3.17
C TYR A 96 -3.69 -16.53 3.25
N ARG A 97 -4.60 -16.99 4.13
CA ARG A 97 -5.03 -18.39 4.17
C ARG A 97 -5.83 -18.77 2.94
N ALA A 98 -6.54 -17.81 2.35
CA ALA A 98 -7.31 -18.01 1.13
C ALA A 98 -6.54 -17.61 -0.13
N ARG A 99 -5.82 -16.48 -0.08
CA ARG A 99 -5.05 -15.97 -1.22
C ARG A 99 -3.88 -15.13 -0.72
N HIS A 100 -2.66 -15.46 -1.12
CA HIS A 100 -1.49 -14.61 -0.87
C HIS A 100 -1.70 -13.18 -1.41
N TRP A 101 -0.91 -12.24 -0.91
CA TRP A 101 -0.82 -10.93 -1.52
C TRP A 101 -0.38 -11.06 -2.98
N THR A 102 -0.72 -10.05 -3.79
CA THR A 102 -0.23 -10.00 -5.16
C THR A 102 1.26 -9.71 -5.14
N MET A 103 2.08 -10.64 -5.60
CA MET A 103 3.50 -10.40 -5.86
C MET A 103 3.59 -9.56 -7.12
N ARG A 104 3.88 -8.26 -6.97
CA ARG A 104 3.76 -7.26 -8.04
C ARG A 104 5.04 -6.45 -8.11
N GLN A 105 5.99 -6.89 -8.94
CA GLN A 105 7.19 -6.11 -9.21
C GLN A 105 6.92 -5.08 -10.29
N ILE A 106 7.59 -3.95 -10.15
CA ILE A 106 7.66 -2.89 -11.14
C ILE A 106 8.55 -3.37 -12.29
N ALA A 107 8.12 -3.05 -13.51
CA ALA A 107 8.94 -3.11 -14.70
C ALA A 107 8.59 -1.95 -15.63
N GLY A 108 9.63 -1.36 -16.21
CA GLY A 108 9.53 -0.27 -17.16
C GLY A 108 10.95 0.14 -17.54
N TYR A 109 11.27 0.04 -18.83
CA TYR A 109 12.48 0.62 -19.43
C TYR A 109 12.41 0.50 -20.96
N GLY A 110 13.11 1.40 -21.63
CA GLY A 110 13.25 1.38 -23.08
C GLY A 110 11.92 1.48 -23.80
N SER A 111 11.81 0.72 -24.88
CA SER A 111 10.60 0.67 -25.69
C SER A 111 9.49 -0.16 -25.01
N PRO A 112 8.23 0.01 -25.45
CA PRO A 112 7.13 -0.86 -25.06
C PRO A 112 7.42 -2.36 -25.21
N THR A 113 8.13 -2.75 -26.28
CA THR A 113 8.51 -4.14 -26.54
C THR A 113 9.53 -4.65 -25.51
N ASP A 114 10.50 -3.83 -25.11
CA ASP A 114 11.50 -4.20 -24.10
C ASP A 114 10.82 -4.48 -22.75
N THR A 115 9.89 -3.60 -22.36
CA THR A 115 9.12 -3.74 -21.12
C THR A 115 8.15 -4.92 -21.18
N ASN A 116 7.51 -5.18 -22.33
CA ASN A 116 6.66 -6.35 -22.54
C ASN A 116 7.41 -7.68 -22.31
N GLU A 117 8.63 -7.80 -22.85
CA GLU A 117 9.46 -8.98 -22.62
C GLU A 117 9.86 -9.15 -21.15
N ARG A 118 10.07 -8.03 -20.42
CA ARG A 118 10.24 -8.07 -18.97
C ARG A 118 8.98 -8.56 -18.26
N PHE A 119 7.79 -8.11 -18.63
CA PHE A 119 6.54 -8.60 -18.04
C PHE A 119 6.39 -10.11 -18.22
N LYS A 120 6.57 -10.62 -19.44
CA LYS A 120 6.51 -12.05 -19.74
C LYS A 120 7.52 -12.83 -18.89
N SER A 121 8.72 -12.30 -18.69
CA SER A 121 9.76 -12.90 -17.85
C SER A 121 9.37 -12.95 -16.37
N LEU A 122 8.86 -11.85 -15.81
CA LEU A 122 8.39 -11.79 -14.42
C LEU A 122 7.21 -12.73 -14.17
N LEU A 123 6.26 -12.81 -15.11
CA LEU A 123 5.14 -13.76 -15.05
C LEU A 123 5.65 -15.22 -15.01
N ARG A 124 6.65 -15.57 -15.84
CA ARG A 124 7.31 -16.89 -15.78
C ARG A 124 8.01 -17.15 -14.44
N PHE A 125 8.46 -16.11 -13.73
CA PHE A 125 9.07 -16.25 -12.40
C PHE A 125 8.09 -16.36 -11.24
N GLY A 126 6.80 -16.23 -11.50
CA GLY A 126 5.72 -16.34 -10.52
C GLY A 126 5.13 -15.01 -10.06
N GLN A 127 5.41 -13.90 -10.75
CA GLN A 127 4.67 -12.65 -10.56
C GLN A 127 3.17 -12.87 -10.83
N THR A 128 2.29 -12.29 -10.01
CA THR A 128 0.83 -12.52 -10.08
C THR A 128 0.03 -11.28 -10.46
N GLY A 129 0.70 -10.15 -10.71
CA GLY A 129 0.13 -8.94 -11.29
C GLY A 129 1.24 -8.05 -11.85
N LEU A 130 0.95 -7.26 -12.87
CA LEU A 130 1.92 -6.38 -13.52
C LEU A 130 1.95 -5.00 -12.86
N SER A 131 3.12 -4.38 -12.75
CA SER A 131 3.23 -2.96 -12.43
C SER A 131 4.13 -2.30 -13.45
N VAL A 132 3.66 -1.20 -14.02
CA VAL A 132 4.35 -0.43 -15.05
C VAL A 132 4.81 0.89 -14.47
N ASP A 133 6.10 1.18 -14.63
CA ASP A 133 6.65 2.53 -14.41
C ASP A 133 7.02 3.12 -15.77
N PHE A 134 6.79 4.42 -15.90
CA PHE A 134 6.92 5.16 -17.16
C PHE A 134 8.13 6.09 -17.09
N ASP A 135 8.65 6.48 -18.24
CA ASP A 135 9.73 7.45 -18.30
C ASP A 135 9.28 8.87 -17.95
N MET A 136 10.24 9.76 -17.68
CA MET A 136 9.95 11.15 -17.32
C MET A 136 9.11 11.90 -18.37
N PRO A 137 9.34 11.76 -19.70
CA PRO A 137 8.46 12.33 -20.72
C PRO A 137 6.99 11.94 -20.52
N THR A 138 6.69 10.64 -20.45
CA THR A 138 5.33 10.12 -20.27
C THR A 138 4.72 10.58 -18.94
N LEU A 139 5.52 10.55 -17.86
CA LEU A 139 5.10 11.01 -16.53
C LEU A 139 4.76 12.51 -16.53
N MET A 140 5.50 13.32 -17.28
CA MET A 140 5.35 14.78 -17.35
C MET A 140 4.46 15.25 -18.50
N GLY A 141 3.92 14.34 -19.31
CA GLY A 141 2.98 14.62 -20.40
C GLY A 141 3.60 15.25 -21.63
N TYR A 142 4.83 14.86 -21.92
CA TYR A 142 5.52 15.16 -23.17
C TYR A 142 5.58 13.92 -24.05
N ASP A 143 5.52 14.14 -25.36
CA ASP A 143 5.87 13.10 -26.34
C ASP A 143 7.40 12.94 -26.38
N SER A 144 7.88 11.78 -26.83
CA SER A 144 9.32 11.47 -26.90
C SER A 144 10.15 12.44 -27.77
N ASP A 145 9.55 13.19 -28.69
CA ASP A 145 10.22 14.16 -29.56
C ASP A 145 10.11 15.62 -29.09
N ASP A 146 9.50 15.87 -27.92
CA ASP A 146 9.51 17.19 -27.28
C ASP A 146 10.94 17.57 -26.84
N GLU A 147 11.26 18.87 -26.88
CA GLU A 147 12.56 19.39 -26.45
C GLU A 147 12.87 19.03 -24.98
N MET A 148 11.84 18.98 -24.12
CA MET A 148 11.97 18.59 -22.71
C MET A 148 12.26 17.10 -22.50
N SER A 149 12.08 16.28 -23.53
CA SER A 149 12.29 14.83 -23.48
C SER A 149 13.72 14.40 -23.82
N GLU A 150 14.56 15.33 -24.31
CA GLU A 150 15.92 15.02 -24.75
C GLU A 150 16.74 14.33 -23.65
N GLY A 151 17.14 13.07 -23.92
CA GLY A 151 17.96 12.27 -23.02
C GLY A 151 17.20 11.45 -21.99
N GLU A 152 15.88 11.62 -21.85
CA GLU A 152 15.06 10.95 -20.82
C GLU A 152 14.18 9.81 -21.36
N VAL A 153 13.96 9.76 -22.67
CA VAL A 153 13.10 8.76 -23.33
C VAL A 153 13.53 7.33 -23.00
N GLY A 154 12.63 6.55 -22.42
CA GLY A 154 12.83 5.15 -22.05
C GLY A 154 13.90 4.90 -20.97
N ARG A 155 14.39 5.94 -20.28
CA ARG A 155 15.52 5.81 -19.34
C ARG A 155 15.10 5.26 -17.98
N GLU A 156 14.12 5.88 -17.36
CA GLU A 156 13.67 5.57 -15.99
C GLU A 156 12.43 4.65 -15.97
N GLY A 157 11.77 4.52 -17.12
CA GLY A 157 10.61 3.66 -17.32
C GLY A 157 10.34 3.45 -18.80
N VAL A 158 9.17 2.93 -19.15
CA VAL A 158 8.76 2.74 -20.54
C VAL A 158 8.23 4.05 -21.15
N ALA A 159 8.59 4.33 -22.41
CA ALA A 159 8.05 5.45 -23.19
C ALA A 159 6.68 5.08 -23.79
N ILE A 160 5.66 5.94 -23.61
CA ILE A 160 4.32 5.77 -24.19
C ILE A 160 3.82 7.12 -24.71
N ASP A 161 3.80 7.30 -26.03
CA ASP A 161 3.32 8.54 -26.67
C ASP A 161 1.94 8.32 -27.30
N VAL A 162 1.76 7.16 -27.94
CA VAL A 162 0.55 6.83 -28.72
C VAL A 162 -0.06 5.49 -28.33
N LEU A 163 -1.28 5.24 -28.82
CA LEU A 163 -1.99 3.99 -28.54
C LEU A 163 -1.22 2.74 -28.99
N ASP A 164 -0.48 2.82 -30.10
CA ASP A 164 0.31 1.70 -30.63
C ASP A 164 1.41 1.26 -29.65
N ASP A 165 1.96 2.18 -28.85
CA ASP A 165 2.91 1.86 -27.79
C ASP A 165 2.24 1.03 -26.70
N MET A 166 1.03 1.42 -26.29
CA MET A 166 0.24 0.66 -25.32
C MET A 166 -0.16 -0.73 -25.87
N VAL A 167 -0.40 -0.85 -27.17
CA VAL A 167 -0.64 -2.14 -27.85
C VAL A 167 0.60 -3.03 -27.75
N ALA A 168 1.78 -2.50 -28.07
CA ALA A 168 3.06 -3.20 -28.00
C ALA A 168 3.41 -3.59 -26.55
N LEU A 169 3.18 -2.70 -25.59
CA LEU A 169 3.43 -2.92 -24.16
C LEU A 169 2.68 -4.14 -23.62
N PHE A 170 1.44 -4.36 -24.09
CA PHE A 170 0.59 -5.47 -23.64
C PHE A 170 0.42 -6.58 -24.66
N ASP A 171 1.26 -6.65 -25.69
CA ASP A 171 1.19 -7.73 -26.67
C ASP A 171 1.33 -9.12 -26.01
N GLY A 172 0.45 -10.05 -26.38
CA GLY A 172 0.39 -11.40 -25.81
C GLY A 172 -0.01 -11.49 -24.33
N ILE A 173 -0.49 -10.40 -23.71
CA ILE A 173 -0.95 -10.39 -22.31
C ILE A 173 -2.48 -10.33 -22.26
N ASP A 174 -3.09 -11.29 -21.56
CA ASP A 174 -4.53 -11.30 -21.28
C ASP A 174 -4.87 -10.29 -20.16
N LEU A 175 -5.47 -9.17 -20.56
CA LEU A 175 -5.85 -8.06 -19.67
C LEU A 175 -7.08 -8.36 -18.79
N GLU A 176 -7.89 -9.37 -19.13
CA GLU A 176 -9.04 -9.78 -18.29
C GLU A 176 -8.60 -10.73 -17.16
N ALA A 177 -7.53 -11.49 -17.39
CA ALA A 177 -6.94 -12.42 -16.42
C ALA A 177 -5.82 -11.79 -15.58
N THR A 178 -5.14 -10.77 -16.10
CA THR A 178 -3.97 -10.16 -15.46
C THR A 178 -4.31 -8.82 -14.84
N SER A 179 -4.00 -8.64 -13.55
CA SER A 179 -4.16 -7.33 -12.92
C SER A 179 -3.01 -6.40 -13.27
N VAL A 180 -3.28 -5.24 -13.87
CA VAL A 180 -2.26 -4.27 -14.32
C VAL A 180 -2.30 -2.99 -13.47
N SER A 181 -1.19 -2.68 -12.81
CA SER A 181 -0.99 -1.41 -12.10
C SER A 181 -0.13 -0.49 -12.98
N MET A 182 -0.48 0.79 -13.06
CA MET A 182 0.26 1.82 -13.79
C MET A 182 0.64 2.93 -12.81
N THR A 183 1.93 3.11 -12.57
CA THR A 183 2.52 4.17 -11.74
C THR A 183 2.54 5.46 -12.54
N ILE A 184 1.35 6.05 -12.74
CA ILE A 184 1.14 7.24 -13.56
C ILE A 184 0.27 8.24 -12.80
N ASN A 185 0.59 9.53 -12.88
CA ASN A 185 -0.03 10.58 -12.06
C ASN A 185 -0.65 11.71 -12.90
N PRO A 186 0.05 12.79 -13.30
CA PRO A 186 -0.58 13.92 -13.94
C PRO A 186 -0.96 13.66 -15.40
N THR A 187 -0.74 12.45 -15.93
CA THR A 187 -1.25 11.97 -17.24
C THR A 187 -2.07 10.69 -17.09
N ALA A 188 -2.44 10.31 -15.86
CA ALA A 188 -3.08 9.03 -15.57
C ALA A 188 -4.38 8.79 -16.34
N TRP A 189 -5.17 9.83 -16.62
CA TRP A 189 -6.40 9.67 -17.40
C TRP A 189 -6.13 9.34 -18.87
N ILE A 190 -5.01 9.80 -19.43
CA ILE A 190 -4.62 9.51 -20.82
C ILE A 190 -4.25 8.03 -20.91
N LEU A 191 -3.37 7.56 -20.04
CA LEU A 191 -2.94 6.16 -20.03
C LEU A 191 -4.09 5.22 -19.65
N LEU A 192 -5.01 5.62 -18.77
CA LEU A 192 -6.24 4.86 -18.52
C LEU A 192 -7.10 4.76 -19.78
N ALA A 193 -7.25 5.86 -20.54
CA ALA A 193 -8.00 5.85 -21.79
C ALA A 193 -7.35 4.93 -22.84
N MET A 194 -6.03 5.00 -22.99
CA MET A 194 -5.27 4.08 -23.85
C MET A 194 -5.44 2.63 -23.42
N TYR A 195 -5.32 2.33 -22.12
CA TYR A 195 -5.49 0.98 -21.58
C TYR A 195 -6.90 0.41 -21.85
N VAL A 196 -7.93 1.24 -21.68
CA VAL A 196 -9.32 0.89 -22.02
C VAL A 196 -9.46 0.63 -23.53
N ALA A 197 -8.91 1.51 -24.38
CA ALA A 197 -8.97 1.35 -25.83
C ALA A 197 -8.26 0.08 -26.33
N VAL A 198 -7.12 -0.29 -25.71
CA VAL A 198 -6.43 -1.57 -26.00
C VAL A 198 -7.30 -2.76 -25.61
N ALA A 199 -7.99 -2.71 -24.46
CA ALA A 199 -8.89 -3.78 -24.06
C ALA A 199 -10.10 -3.90 -25.00
N GLU A 200 -10.71 -2.78 -25.41
CA GLU A 200 -11.85 -2.77 -26.33
C GLU A 200 -11.48 -3.25 -27.74
N SER A 201 -10.31 -2.84 -28.25
CA SER A 201 -9.84 -3.27 -29.58
C SER A 201 -9.59 -4.78 -29.66
N ARG A 202 -9.31 -5.41 -28.51
CA ARG A 202 -9.17 -6.87 -28.35
C ARG A 202 -10.50 -7.57 -28.03
N GLY A 203 -11.62 -6.85 -28.00
CA GLY A 203 -12.95 -7.38 -27.69
C GLY A 203 -13.17 -7.75 -26.21
N GLY A 204 -12.37 -7.20 -25.29
CA GLY A 204 -12.47 -7.46 -23.85
C GLY A 204 -13.65 -6.78 -23.17
N ASP A 205 -14.17 -7.38 -22.12
CA ASP A 205 -15.20 -6.77 -21.25
C ASP A 205 -14.54 -5.86 -20.21
N LEU A 206 -14.77 -4.56 -20.31
CA LEU A 206 -14.25 -3.55 -19.38
C LEU A 206 -14.56 -3.86 -17.91
N ARG A 207 -15.66 -4.57 -17.63
CA ARG A 207 -16.03 -4.98 -16.27
C ARG A 207 -15.12 -6.06 -15.69
N ARG A 208 -14.35 -6.74 -16.54
CA ARG A 208 -13.40 -7.79 -16.15
C ARG A 208 -11.99 -7.24 -15.94
N LEU A 209 -11.68 -6.04 -16.41
CA LEU A 209 -10.39 -5.40 -16.20
C LEU A 209 -10.14 -5.17 -14.71
N SER A 210 -9.03 -5.71 -14.22
CA SER A 210 -8.56 -5.46 -12.87
C SER A 210 -7.22 -4.75 -12.94
N GLY A 211 -7.04 -3.74 -12.11
CA GLY A 211 -5.84 -2.93 -12.19
C GLY A 211 -5.92 -1.69 -11.33
N THR A 212 -4.92 -0.84 -11.46
CA THR A 212 -4.79 0.41 -10.72
C THR A 212 -4.08 1.45 -11.56
N ILE A 213 -4.55 2.69 -11.54
CA ILE A 213 -3.70 3.85 -11.86
C ILE A 213 -3.33 4.55 -10.54
N GLN A 214 -2.11 5.08 -10.43
CA GLN A 214 -1.68 5.73 -9.18
C GLN A 214 -2.49 7.00 -8.92
N ASN A 215 -2.53 7.94 -9.88
CA ASN A 215 -3.51 9.03 -9.99
C ASN A 215 -3.70 9.87 -8.70
N ASP A 216 -2.69 9.91 -7.83
CA ASP A 216 -2.69 10.74 -6.63
C ASP A 216 -1.84 11.97 -6.91
N ILE A 217 -2.49 13.07 -7.29
CA ILE A 217 -1.80 14.33 -7.60
C ILE A 217 -1.39 15.13 -6.36
N LEU A 218 -2.10 14.99 -5.24
CA LEU A 218 -1.77 15.75 -4.02
C LEU A 218 -0.37 15.39 -3.49
N LYS A 219 -0.03 14.09 -3.49
CA LYS A 219 1.33 13.65 -3.13
C LYS A 219 2.39 14.06 -4.15
N GLU A 220 2.04 14.44 -5.38
CA GLU A 220 2.99 14.98 -6.35
C GLU A 220 3.53 16.33 -5.88
N TYR A 221 2.64 17.25 -5.54
CA TYR A 221 3.05 18.56 -5.03
C TYR A 221 3.84 18.43 -3.72
N VAL A 222 3.51 17.46 -2.88
CA VAL A 222 4.17 17.24 -1.58
C VAL A 222 5.53 16.57 -1.73
N ALA A 223 5.65 15.49 -2.51
CA ALA A 223 6.77 14.57 -2.44
C ALA A 223 7.37 14.15 -3.79
N GLN A 224 6.60 13.55 -4.70
CA GLN A 224 7.14 12.84 -5.90
C GLN A 224 7.51 13.76 -7.07
N LYS A 225 6.85 14.91 -7.19
CA LYS A 225 7.18 16.03 -8.09
C LYS A 225 6.84 15.90 -9.58
N GLU A 226 5.89 15.03 -9.92
CA GLU A 226 5.31 14.93 -11.26
C GLU A 226 3.97 15.67 -11.32
N TRP A 227 3.96 16.93 -11.78
CA TRP A 227 2.71 17.65 -12.01
C TRP A 227 2.78 18.53 -13.26
N ILE A 228 1.63 18.67 -13.93
CA ILE A 228 1.50 19.48 -15.16
C ILE A 228 0.65 20.72 -14.87
N TYR A 229 -0.55 20.54 -14.32
CA TYR A 229 -1.50 21.62 -14.09
C TYR A 229 -1.46 22.15 -12.65
N PRO A 230 -2.14 23.26 -12.34
CA PRO A 230 -2.37 23.67 -10.96
C PRO A 230 -3.24 22.66 -10.18
N ILE A 231 -3.21 22.76 -8.84
CA ILE A 231 -3.87 21.78 -7.94
C ILE A 231 -5.36 21.55 -8.28
N ARG A 232 -6.14 22.60 -8.48
CA ARG A 232 -7.61 22.49 -8.68
C ARG A 232 -7.99 21.74 -9.96
N PRO A 233 -7.48 22.08 -11.17
CA PRO A 233 -7.78 21.29 -12.36
C PRO A 233 -7.27 19.84 -12.25
N SER A 234 -6.13 19.60 -11.62
CA SER A 234 -5.66 18.22 -11.41
C SER A 234 -6.57 17.41 -10.48
N MET A 235 -7.05 18.01 -9.38
CA MET A 235 -8.05 17.37 -8.50
C MET A 235 -9.34 17.02 -9.26
N ARG A 236 -9.77 17.89 -10.17
CA ARG A 236 -10.94 17.65 -11.03
C ARG A 236 -10.72 16.46 -11.98
N ILE A 237 -9.51 16.29 -12.53
CA ILE A 237 -9.14 15.13 -13.36
C ILE A 237 -9.17 13.83 -12.54
N VAL A 238 -8.61 13.85 -11.32
CA VAL A 238 -8.66 12.70 -10.40
C VAL A 238 -10.12 12.32 -10.08
N ARG A 239 -10.97 13.31 -9.83
CA ARG A 239 -12.41 13.08 -9.64
C ARG A 239 -13.06 12.43 -10.86
N ASP A 240 -12.77 12.93 -12.06
CA ASP A 240 -13.37 12.43 -13.30
C ASP A 240 -12.97 10.97 -13.57
N THR A 241 -11.71 10.60 -13.31
CA THR A 241 -11.22 9.20 -13.41
C THR A 241 -11.81 8.27 -12.35
N ILE A 242 -11.97 8.74 -11.10
CA ILE A 242 -12.69 8.01 -10.04
C ILE A 242 -14.13 7.73 -10.46
N THR A 243 -14.82 8.77 -10.93
CA THR A 243 -16.24 8.69 -11.33
C THR A 243 -16.43 7.78 -12.54
N PHE A 244 -15.56 7.91 -13.55
CA PHE A 244 -15.58 7.05 -14.73
C PHE A 244 -15.41 5.58 -14.35
N SER A 245 -14.41 5.28 -13.52
CA SER A 245 -14.09 3.91 -13.12
C SER A 245 -15.19 3.28 -12.24
N ALA A 246 -15.78 4.05 -11.32
CA ALA A 246 -16.90 3.57 -10.50
C ALA A 246 -18.08 3.08 -11.37
N ARG A 247 -18.32 3.75 -12.51
CA ARG A 247 -19.44 3.44 -13.41
C ARG A 247 -19.15 2.36 -14.45
N HIS A 248 -17.91 2.31 -14.97
CA HIS A 248 -17.57 1.48 -16.13
C HIS A 248 -16.55 0.37 -15.84
N LEU A 249 -15.74 0.54 -14.79
CA LEU A 249 -14.62 -0.35 -14.45
C LEU A 249 -14.76 -0.90 -13.02
N PRO A 250 -15.81 -1.69 -12.71
CA PRO A 250 -16.13 -2.16 -11.36
C PRO A 250 -15.06 -3.04 -10.72
N ARG A 251 -14.00 -3.45 -11.43
CA ARG A 251 -12.87 -4.23 -10.89
C ARG A 251 -11.54 -3.46 -10.86
N TYR A 252 -11.54 -2.20 -11.31
CA TYR A 252 -10.38 -1.33 -11.38
C TYR A 252 -10.31 -0.39 -10.18
N ASN A 253 -9.11 -0.07 -9.72
CA ASN A 253 -8.88 0.89 -8.64
C ASN A 253 -8.44 2.22 -9.28
N PRO A 254 -9.28 3.27 -9.26
CA PRO A 254 -9.00 4.50 -9.99
C PRO A 254 -7.92 5.39 -9.36
N ILE A 255 -7.43 5.04 -8.18
CA ILE A 255 -6.43 5.81 -7.45
C ILE A 255 -5.73 4.90 -6.43
N ASN A 256 -4.45 5.16 -6.24
CA ASN A 256 -3.64 4.59 -5.19
C ASN A 256 -3.11 5.72 -4.30
N ILE A 257 -3.84 6.04 -3.23
CA ILE A 257 -3.57 7.19 -2.37
C ILE A 257 -2.29 6.91 -1.57
N SER A 258 -1.24 7.68 -1.83
CA SER A 258 0.13 7.23 -1.63
C SER A 258 0.84 7.92 -0.46
N GLY A 259 1.36 7.11 0.45
CA GLY A 259 2.33 7.46 1.48
C GLY A 259 3.77 7.07 1.14
N TYR A 260 3.98 6.10 0.24
CA TYR A 260 5.32 5.63 -0.12
C TYR A 260 6.29 6.78 -0.44
N HIS A 261 5.94 7.62 -1.42
CA HIS A 261 6.79 8.74 -1.86
C HIS A 261 6.96 9.81 -0.77
N ILE A 262 5.94 10.01 0.07
CA ILE A 262 6.02 10.93 1.21
C ILE A 262 7.10 10.44 2.20
N SER A 263 7.16 9.13 2.46
CA SER A 263 8.20 8.55 3.31
C SER A 263 9.57 8.52 2.64
N GLU A 264 9.67 8.17 1.36
CA GLU A 264 10.94 8.23 0.60
C GLU A 264 11.50 9.67 0.54
N ALA A 265 10.63 10.69 0.56
CA ALA A 265 11.02 12.10 0.68
C ALA A 265 11.46 12.51 2.11
N GLY A 266 11.47 11.58 3.07
CA GLY A 266 11.99 11.77 4.43
C GLY A 266 10.94 11.84 5.53
N ALA A 267 9.66 11.57 5.24
CA ALA A 267 8.64 11.52 6.28
C ALA A 267 8.75 10.23 7.13
N ASN A 268 8.50 10.38 8.43
CA ASN A 268 8.38 9.23 9.33
C ASN A 268 7.00 8.54 9.21
N ALA A 269 6.80 7.40 9.88
CA ALA A 269 5.59 6.59 9.77
C ALA A 269 4.31 7.36 10.17
N VAL A 270 4.41 8.26 11.16
CA VAL A 270 3.28 9.08 11.61
C VAL A 270 2.89 10.10 10.54
N GLN A 271 3.89 10.81 9.98
CA GLN A 271 3.68 11.80 8.93
C GLN A 271 3.16 11.16 7.64
N GLU A 272 3.71 10.02 7.24
CA GLU A 272 3.21 9.24 6.10
C GLU A 272 1.71 8.98 6.24
N VAL A 273 1.28 8.32 7.33
CA VAL A 273 -0.14 7.99 7.50
C VAL A 273 -1.00 9.25 7.60
N ALA A 274 -0.58 10.25 8.37
CA ALA A 274 -1.35 11.47 8.56
C ALA A 274 -1.57 12.22 7.22
N PHE A 275 -0.51 12.40 6.43
CA PHE A 275 -0.60 13.13 5.16
C PHE A 275 -1.35 12.32 4.10
N THR A 276 -1.13 11.01 4.01
CA THR A 276 -1.87 10.15 3.08
C THR A 276 -3.37 10.12 3.40
N LEU A 277 -3.75 10.00 4.68
CA LEU A 277 -5.17 10.03 5.06
C LEU A 277 -5.79 11.43 4.87
N ALA A 278 -5.02 12.51 5.06
CA ALA A 278 -5.47 13.85 4.73
C ALA A 278 -5.74 14.02 3.22
N ASN A 279 -4.86 13.50 2.36
CA ASN A 279 -5.10 13.45 0.91
C ASN A 279 -6.34 12.61 0.58
N ALA A 280 -6.50 11.45 1.22
CA ALA A 280 -7.67 10.60 1.02
C ALA A 280 -8.99 11.31 1.35
N ILE A 281 -9.03 12.03 2.47
CA ILE A 281 -10.17 12.86 2.87
C ILE A 281 -10.45 13.92 1.79
N ALA A 282 -9.42 14.61 1.28
CA ALA A 282 -9.60 15.62 0.24
C ALA A 282 -10.18 15.04 -1.07
N TYR A 283 -9.77 13.83 -1.46
CA TYR A 283 -10.35 13.14 -2.62
C TYR A 283 -11.81 12.74 -2.40
N VAL A 284 -12.15 12.18 -1.24
CA VAL A 284 -13.54 11.84 -0.92
C VAL A 284 -14.41 13.10 -0.91
N GLU A 285 -13.93 14.21 -0.35
CA GLU A 285 -14.63 15.50 -0.39
C GLU A 285 -14.82 16.02 -1.81
N GLU A 286 -13.80 15.93 -2.67
CA GLU A 286 -13.89 16.41 -4.05
C GLU A 286 -14.92 15.63 -4.87
N VAL A 287 -14.99 14.31 -4.69
CA VAL A 287 -15.95 13.45 -5.38
C VAL A 287 -17.37 13.62 -4.83
N THR A 288 -17.53 13.68 -3.51
CA THR A 288 -18.85 13.89 -2.88
C THR A 288 -19.41 15.29 -3.12
N ARG A 289 -18.55 16.33 -3.20
CA ARG A 289 -18.96 17.70 -3.58
C ARG A 289 -19.54 17.77 -5.00
N ALA A 290 -19.19 16.83 -5.87
CA ALA A 290 -19.79 16.69 -7.20
C ALA A 290 -21.12 15.92 -7.21
N GLY A 291 -21.65 15.57 -6.03
CA GLY A 291 -22.97 14.92 -5.87
C GLY A 291 -22.96 13.41 -6.04
N ILE A 292 -21.79 12.76 -5.95
CA ILE A 292 -21.65 11.30 -6.05
C ILE A 292 -21.67 10.72 -4.63
N ASP A 293 -22.50 9.71 -4.39
CA ASP A 293 -22.58 9.06 -3.08
C ASP A 293 -21.26 8.37 -2.72
N VAL A 294 -20.85 8.45 -1.45
CA VAL A 294 -19.55 7.93 -0.99
C VAL A 294 -19.42 6.42 -1.24
N ASP A 295 -20.50 5.66 -1.12
CA ASP A 295 -20.49 4.21 -1.29
C ASP A 295 -20.46 3.79 -2.78
N GLU A 296 -20.69 4.71 -3.73
CA GLU A 296 -20.54 4.43 -5.16
C GLU A 296 -19.07 4.25 -5.59
N PHE A 297 -18.13 4.91 -4.90
CA PHE A 297 -16.72 4.93 -5.31
C PHE A 297 -15.73 4.52 -4.23
N ALA A 298 -16.01 4.76 -2.94
CA ALA A 298 -15.10 4.43 -1.85
C ALA A 298 -14.65 2.96 -1.82
N PRO A 299 -15.50 1.95 -2.15
CA PRO A 299 -15.07 0.56 -2.21
C PRO A 299 -13.93 0.28 -3.20
N ARG A 300 -13.71 1.19 -4.16
CA ARG A 300 -12.68 1.10 -5.20
C ARG A 300 -11.42 1.89 -4.87
N LEU A 301 -11.42 2.75 -3.86
CA LEU A 301 -10.22 3.43 -3.41
C LEU A 301 -9.19 2.40 -2.92
N SER A 302 -7.92 2.67 -3.21
CA SER A 302 -6.78 1.90 -2.73
C SER A 302 -5.67 2.83 -2.25
N PHE A 303 -4.74 2.29 -1.47
CA PHE A 303 -3.66 3.03 -0.84
C PHE A 303 -2.29 2.43 -1.16
N TYR A 304 -1.24 3.22 -1.05
CA TYR A 304 0.12 2.79 -1.30
C TYR A 304 1.06 3.26 -0.20
N PHE A 305 1.58 2.33 0.59
CA PHE A 305 2.47 2.64 1.72
C PHE A 305 3.85 2.03 1.54
N ILE A 306 4.83 2.58 2.25
CA ILE A 306 6.16 1.99 2.35
C ILE A 306 6.21 0.93 3.46
N ALA A 307 7.19 0.02 3.39
CA ALA A 307 7.70 -0.74 4.54
C ALA A 307 9.14 -0.30 4.84
N GLN A 308 9.31 0.56 5.85
CA GLN A 308 10.58 1.06 6.38
C GLN A 308 11.33 0.04 7.25
N ARG A 309 12.48 0.46 7.81
CA ARG A 309 13.43 -0.42 8.51
C ARG A 309 12.91 -0.91 9.87
N ASP A 310 12.12 -0.11 10.58
CA ASP A 310 11.55 -0.50 11.88
C ASP A 310 10.36 -1.45 11.70
N LEU A 311 10.66 -2.76 11.78
CA LEU A 311 9.69 -3.84 11.56
C LEU A 311 8.38 -3.66 12.35
N PHE A 312 8.46 -3.37 13.65
CA PHE A 312 7.27 -3.33 14.50
C PHE A 312 6.51 -2.02 14.34
N GLU A 313 7.21 -0.89 14.17
CA GLU A 313 6.57 0.38 13.87
C GLU A 313 5.77 0.31 12.56
N GLU A 314 6.32 -0.31 11.52
CA GLU A 314 5.64 -0.45 10.23
C GLU A 314 4.42 -1.37 10.31
N VAL A 315 4.50 -2.50 11.02
CA VAL A 315 3.33 -3.36 11.29
C VAL A 315 2.25 -2.59 12.05
N ALA A 316 2.63 -1.80 13.06
CA ALA A 316 1.69 -0.96 13.80
C ALA A 316 1.07 0.13 12.91
N LYS A 317 1.86 0.76 12.04
CA LYS A 317 1.44 1.79 11.09
C LYS A 317 0.31 1.29 10.18
N PHE A 318 0.48 0.14 9.54
CA PHE A 318 -0.55 -0.41 8.64
C PHE A 318 -1.86 -0.74 9.37
N ARG A 319 -1.77 -1.28 10.59
CA ARG A 319 -2.93 -1.60 11.43
C ARG A 319 -3.65 -0.34 11.90
N ALA A 320 -2.90 0.68 12.31
CA ALA A 320 -3.43 1.97 12.71
C ALA A 320 -4.11 2.70 11.55
N ALA A 321 -3.51 2.73 10.37
CA ALA A 321 -4.07 3.37 9.18
C ALA A 321 -5.46 2.81 8.84
N ARG A 322 -5.63 1.49 8.86
CA ARG A 322 -6.95 0.83 8.65
C ARG A 322 -8.00 1.32 9.63
N ARG A 323 -7.65 1.34 10.92
CA ARG A 323 -8.58 1.74 11.99
C ARG A 323 -8.98 3.21 11.87
N VAL A 324 -8.01 4.10 11.66
CA VAL A 324 -8.27 5.54 11.52
C VAL A 324 -9.13 5.82 10.29
N TRP A 325 -8.83 5.18 9.16
CA TRP A 325 -9.63 5.34 7.95
C TRP A 325 -11.06 4.84 8.10
N SER A 326 -11.25 3.64 8.68
CA SER A 326 -12.59 3.07 8.90
C SER A 326 -13.47 4.02 9.70
N ARG A 327 -12.95 4.56 10.81
CA ARG A 327 -13.67 5.56 11.61
C ARG A 327 -13.91 6.85 10.84
N THR A 328 -12.92 7.34 10.10
CA THR A 328 -13.07 8.55 9.28
C THR A 328 -14.21 8.40 8.26
N MET A 329 -14.26 7.29 7.53
CA MET A 329 -15.31 7.04 6.54
C MET A 329 -16.69 6.90 7.17
N ARG A 330 -16.77 6.25 8.34
CA ARG A 330 -18.01 6.09 9.09
C ARG A 330 -18.52 7.42 9.66
N GLU A 331 -17.68 8.12 10.41
CA GLU A 331 -18.06 9.27 11.24
C GLU A 331 -18.13 10.57 10.43
N ARG A 332 -17.18 10.80 9.52
CA ARG A 332 -17.12 12.06 8.73
C ARG A 332 -17.97 12.00 7.47
N PHE A 333 -17.94 10.87 6.77
CA PHE A 333 -18.60 10.73 5.46
C PHE A 333 -19.89 9.92 5.50
N GLY A 334 -20.24 9.31 6.64
CA GLY A 334 -21.48 8.56 6.80
C GLY A 334 -21.58 7.33 5.91
N ALA A 335 -20.45 6.79 5.44
CA ALA A 335 -20.40 5.61 4.57
C ALA A 335 -21.08 4.42 5.27
N LYS A 336 -21.89 3.66 4.52
CA LYS A 336 -22.71 2.56 5.05
C LYS A 336 -22.19 1.21 4.60
N ASP A 337 -21.69 1.10 3.37
CA ASP A 337 -21.08 -0.12 2.85
C ASP A 337 -19.79 -0.44 3.62
N PRO A 338 -19.68 -1.62 4.28
CA PRO A 338 -18.43 -2.05 4.91
C PRO A 338 -17.21 -2.04 3.97
N ALA A 339 -17.42 -2.20 2.66
CA ALA A 339 -16.34 -2.15 1.67
C ALA A 339 -15.76 -0.74 1.48
N SER A 340 -16.52 0.32 1.77
CA SER A 340 -16.08 1.73 1.73
C SER A 340 -15.14 2.09 2.89
N LEU A 341 -15.21 1.32 3.98
CA LEU A 341 -14.51 1.61 5.23
C LEU A 341 -13.14 0.96 5.33
N ARG A 342 -12.89 -0.08 4.53
CA ARG A 342 -11.64 -0.84 4.60
C ARG A 342 -10.57 -0.21 3.71
N ILE A 343 -9.35 -0.10 4.22
CA ILE A 343 -8.18 0.14 3.37
C ILE A 343 -7.79 -1.16 2.69
N ARG A 344 -7.57 -1.08 1.37
CA ARG A 344 -6.79 -2.06 0.60
C ARG A 344 -5.53 -1.34 0.15
N PHE A 345 -4.36 -1.91 0.42
CA PHE A 345 -3.10 -1.24 0.09
C PHE A 345 -2.08 -2.09 -0.64
N HIS A 346 -1.36 -1.45 -1.55
CA HIS A 346 -0.07 -1.89 -2.03
C HIS A 346 1.02 -1.45 -1.04
N CYS A 347 2.03 -2.28 -0.87
CA CYS A 347 3.22 -1.99 -0.10
C CYS A 347 4.45 -2.11 -1.00
N GLN A 348 5.43 -1.22 -0.82
CA GLN A 348 6.76 -1.36 -1.39
C GLN A 348 7.79 -1.23 -0.27
N THR A 349 8.83 -2.06 -0.32
CA THR A 349 9.96 -1.97 0.62
C THR A 349 10.72 -0.65 0.45
N ALA A 350 11.30 -0.09 1.50
CA ALA A 350 11.93 1.23 1.44
C ALA A 350 13.20 1.26 0.58
N ALA A 351 13.18 1.99 -0.54
CA ALA A 351 14.32 2.14 -1.44
C ALA A 351 15.42 3.00 -0.82
N ALA A 352 15.06 4.11 -0.15
CA ALA A 352 15.99 4.99 0.57
C ALA A 352 16.83 4.28 1.65
N SER A 353 16.42 3.09 2.09
CA SER A 353 17.15 2.27 3.07
C SER A 353 18.27 1.43 2.45
N LEU A 354 18.29 1.27 1.13
CA LEU A 354 19.20 0.37 0.41
C LEU A 354 20.50 1.09 0.05
N THR A 355 21.59 0.35 0.04
CA THR A 355 22.93 0.93 -0.08
C THR A 355 23.63 0.47 -1.35
N LYS A 356 24.36 1.41 -1.98
CA LYS A 356 25.29 1.12 -3.07
C LYS A 356 26.43 0.22 -2.57
N ALA A 357 27.06 0.60 -1.46
CA ALA A 357 28.08 -0.21 -0.81
C ALA A 357 27.47 -1.51 -0.27
N GLN A 358 28.17 -2.63 -0.49
CA GLN A 358 27.77 -3.97 -0.02
C GLN A 358 26.31 -4.33 -0.38
N PRO A 359 25.94 -4.36 -1.67
CA PRO A 359 24.54 -4.46 -2.11
C PRO A 359 23.86 -5.77 -1.69
N TYR A 360 24.61 -6.83 -1.41
CA TYR A 360 24.04 -8.07 -0.86
C TYR A 360 23.36 -7.89 0.50
N ASN A 361 23.73 -6.87 1.28
CA ASN A 361 23.01 -6.53 2.51
C ASN A 361 21.57 -6.05 2.23
N ASN A 362 21.30 -5.52 1.03
CA ASN A 362 19.96 -5.09 0.63
C ASN A 362 18.98 -6.27 0.59
N VAL A 363 19.45 -7.49 0.27
CA VAL A 363 18.61 -8.69 0.30
C VAL A 363 18.02 -8.92 1.70
N VAL A 364 18.84 -8.75 2.75
CA VAL A 364 18.40 -8.89 4.14
C VAL A 364 17.46 -7.74 4.53
N ARG A 365 17.77 -6.51 4.14
CA ARG A 365 16.92 -5.33 4.40
C ARG A 365 15.52 -5.51 3.79
N THR A 366 15.48 -5.81 2.50
CA THR A 366 14.25 -6.02 1.74
C THR A 366 13.46 -7.21 2.30
N ALA A 367 14.12 -8.30 2.73
CA ALA A 367 13.42 -9.43 3.35
C ALA A 367 12.69 -9.05 4.65
N LEU A 368 13.32 -8.26 5.52
CA LEU A 368 12.70 -7.80 6.77
C LEU A 368 11.57 -6.79 6.50
N GLN A 369 11.74 -5.91 5.53
CA GLN A 369 10.70 -4.95 5.12
C GLN A 369 9.51 -5.66 4.46
N ALA A 370 9.77 -6.64 3.61
CA ALA A 370 8.73 -7.49 3.02
C ALA A 370 7.93 -8.20 4.12
N LEU A 371 8.61 -8.74 5.13
CA LEU A 371 7.97 -9.36 6.28
C LEU A 371 7.10 -8.35 7.05
N ALA A 372 7.53 -7.10 7.22
CA ALA A 372 6.72 -6.03 7.82
C ALA A 372 5.42 -5.79 7.02
N GLY A 373 5.52 -5.68 5.69
CA GLY A 373 4.36 -5.53 4.80
C GLY A 373 3.38 -6.71 4.89
N VAL A 374 3.90 -7.93 5.00
CA VAL A 374 3.10 -9.16 5.14
C VAL A 374 2.42 -9.22 6.50
N LEU A 375 3.15 -9.06 7.61
CA LEU A 375 2.58 -9.02 8.96
C LEU A 375 1.58 -7.86 9.12
N GLY A 376 1.83 -6.75 8.42
CA GLY A 376 0.95 -5.61 8.32
C GLY A 376 -0.33 -5.83 7.51
N GLY A 377 -0.44 -6.91 6.74
CA GLY A 377 -1.64 -7.27 5.99
C GLY A 377 -1.78 -6.57 4.63
N ALA A 378 -0.70 -6.33 3.89
CA ALA A 378 -0.71 -5.78 2.51
C ALA A 378 -1.49 -6.65 1.49
N GLN A 379 -2.11 -6.02 0.48
CA GLN A 379 -2.84 -6.74 -0.59
C GLN A 379 -1.97 -7.00 -1.83
N SER A 380 -0.93 -6.21 -2.00
CA SER A 380 0.04 -6.31 -3.09
C SER A 380 1.40 -5.85 -2.57
N LEU A 381 2.49 -6.48 -2.97
CA LEU A 381 3.83 -6.16 -2.47
C LEU A 381 4.85 -6.07 -3.60
N HIS A 382 5.63 -4.99 -3.59
CA HIS A 382 6.87 -4.84 -4.36
C HIS A 382 8.04 -5.01 -3.40
N THR A 383 8.99 -5.84 -3.78
CA THR A 383 10.29 -5.98 -3.10
C THR A 383 11.38 -5.42 -3.99
N ASN A 384 12.16 -4.47 -3.48
CA ASN A 384 13.18 -3.80 -4.27
C ASN A 384 14.32 -4.76 -4.67
N GLY A 385 15.04 -4.40 -5.73
CA GLY A 385 16.21 -5.12 -6.18
C GLY A 385 17.39 -4.93 -5.22
N LEU A 386 18.34 -5.87 -5.21
CA LEU A 386 19.59 -5.66 -4.47
C LEU A 386 20.43 -4.51 -5.06
N ASP A 387 20.18 -4.17 -6.33
CA ASP A 387 20.83 -3.17 -7.16
C ASP A 387 20.13 -1.79 -7.16
N GLU A 388 19.12 -1.59 -6.31
CA GLU A 388 18.29 -0.37 -6.23
C GLU A 388 19.09 0.93 -6.22
N ALA A 389 20.19 0.98 -5.44
CA ALA A 389 21.01 2.18 -5.29
C ALA A 389 21.99 2.44 -6.46
N TYR A 390 21.85 1.71 -7.57
CA TYR A 390 22.68 1.86 -8.78
C TYR A 390 21.87 2.33 -9.99
N ALA A 391 20.80 1.60 -10.31
CA ALA A 391 20.02 1.76 -11.52
C ALA A 391 18.69 1.01 -11.38
N ILE A 392 17.81 1.16 -12.36
CA ILE A 392 16.66 0.27 -12.55
C ILE A 392 17.11 -1.20 -12.61
N PRO A 393 16.27 -2.15 -12.15
CA PRO A 393 16.77 -3.45 -11.73
C PRO A 393 17.02 -4.42 -12.88
N THR A 394 18.11 -5.17 -12.74
CA THR A 394 18.39 -6.32 -13.61
C THR A 394 17.35 -7.43 -13.43
N GLU A 395 17.25 -8.34 -14.42
CA GLU A 395 16.39 -9.52 -14.31
C GLU A 395 16.77 -10.41 -13.11
N SER A 396 18.08 -10.53 -12.84
CA SER A 396 18.58 -11.32 -11.72
C SER A 396 18.17 -10.75 -10.35
N ALA A 397 18.23 -9.43 -10.20
CA ALA A 397 17.83 -8.75 -8.97
C ALA A 397 16.31 -8.84 -8.75
N MET A 398 15.51 -8.64 -9.80
CA MET A 398 14.05 -8.81 -9.70
C MET A 398 13.64 -10.26 -9.41
N LYS A 399 14.34 -11.24 -10.00
CA LYS A 399 14.11 -12.64 -9.68
C LYS A 399 14.38 -12.93 -8.20
N LEU A 400 15.49 -12.41 -7.66
CA LEU A 400 15.80 -12.57 -6.24
C LEU A 400 14.76 -11.88 -5.34
N ALA A 401 14.31 -10.70 -5.73
CA ALA A 401 13.26 -9.98 -5.02
C ALA A 401 11.93 -10.77 -5.00
N LEU A 402 11.50 -11.32 -6.14
CA LEU A 402 10.35 -12.23 -6.19
C LEU A 402 10.53 -13.46 -5.30
N ARG A 403 11.71 -14.08 -5.32
CA ARG A 403 12.02 -15.24 -4.45
C ARG A 403 11.94 -14.88 -2.97
N THR A 404 12.28 -13.66 -2.60
CA THR A 404 12.10 -13.16 -1.22
C THR A 404 10.63 -13.24 -0.80
N GLN A 405 9.70 -12.78 -1.64
CA GLN A 405 8.26 -12.88 -1.34
C GLN A 405 7.78 -14.34 -1.30
N GLN A 406 8.24 -15.18 -2.22
CA GLN A 406 7.84 -16.60 -2.30
C GLN A 406 8.30 -17.39 -1.08
N ILE A 407 9.54 -17.19 -0.61
CA ILE A 407 10.04 -17.81 0.63
C ILE A 407 9.19 -17.39 1.82
N ILE A 408 8.86 -16.08 1.95
CA ILE A 408 7.97 -15.60 3.02
C ILE A 408 6.60 -16.28 2.92
N ALA A 409 6.02 -16.35 1.72
CA ALA A 409 4.69 -16.93 1.50
C ALA A 409 4.64 -18.45 1.79
N GLU A 410 5.64 -19.19 1.35
CA GLU A 410 5.57 -20.66 1.23
C GLU A 410 6.35 -21.40 2.32
N GLU A 411 7.42 -20.82 2.87
CA GLU A 411 8.34 -21.53 3.77
C GLU A 411 8.26 -21.08 5.23
N THR A 412 7.87 -19.84 5.50
CA THR A 412 7.96 -19.27 6.87
C THR A 412 6.74 -19.54 7.75
N GLY A 413 5.61 -19.95 7.17
CA GLY A 413 4.34 -20.15 7.88
C GLY A 413 3.58 -18.86 8.24
N VAL A 414 4.12 -17.66 8.00
CA VAL A 414 3.47 -16.39 8.39
C VAL A 414 2.13 -16.15 7.68
N ALA A 415 1.91 -16.76 6.51
CA ALA A 415 0.64 -16.69 5.78
C ALA A 415 -0.48 -17.58 6.38
N SER A 416 -0.17 -18.42 7.37
CA SER A 416 -1.11 -19.42 7.91
C SER A 416 -2.04 -18.88 9.01
N VAL A 417 -1.65 -17.78 9.68
CA VAL A 417 -2.42 -17.14 10.75
C VAL A 417 -2.68 -15.69 10.38
N VAL A 418 -3.91 -15.22 10.58
CA VAL A 418 -4.28 -13.83 10.26
C VAL A 418 -3.96 -12.90 11.42
N ASP A 419 -3.21 -11.83 11.16
CA ASP A 419 -2.73 -10.84 12.14
C ASP A 419 -2.08 -11.53 13.36
N PRO A 420 -1.00 -12.31 13.15
CA PRO A 420 -0.35 -13.12 14.19
C PRO A 420 0.31 -12.29 15.30
#